data_AF-A0A1F9N542-F1
#
_entry.id   AF-A0A1F9N542-F1
#
_cell.length_a   1.000
_cell.length_b   1.000
_cell.length_c   1.000
_cell.angle_alpha   90.00
_cell.angle_beta   90.00
_cell.angle_gamma   90.00
#
_symmetry.space_group_name_H-M   'P 1'
#
loop_
_entity.id
_entity.type
_entity.pdbx_description
1 polymer ?
#
loop_
_entity_poly.entity_id
_entity_poly.type
_entity_poly.pdbx_seq_one_letter_code
_entity_poly.pdbx_strand_id
1 'polypeptide(L)' 'MSRSQTVINGIIIPSEWNEKGEIQNIAIVTFDEDTFLISRNNHAKTLMNSLRKTVTLSGKVSMKGIRKEICISKFQIHEP' A
#
# COMPACT_ATOMS: atom_id res chain seq x y z
N MET A 1 -23.85 8.31 2.75
CA MET A 1 -22.66 7.86 1.98
C MET A 1 -21.66 7.27 2.96
N SER A 2 -21.50 5.94 3.00
CA SER A 2 -20.55 5.30 3.91
C SER A 2 -19.13 5.68 3.51
N ARG A 3 -18.45 6.50 4.32
CA ARG A 3 -17.00 6.70 4.24
C ARG A 3 -16.33 5.54 4.97
N SER A 4 -16.39 4.33 4.41
CA SER A 4 -15.71 3.18 5.00
C SER A 4 -14.20 3.37 4.83
N GLN A 5 -13.57 3.91 5.88
CA GLN A 5 -12.13 3.93 6.03
C GLN A 5 -11.70 2.56 6.55
N THR A 6 -10.79 1.91 5.84
CA THR A 6 -10.24 0.61 6.20
C THR A 6 -8.86 0.81 6.80
N VAL A 7 -8.55 0.02 7.82
CA VAL A 7 -7.22 -0.07 8.41
C VAL A 7 -6.61 -1.40 7.99
N ILE A 8 -5.39 -1.37 7.46
CA ILE A 8 -4.67 -2.53 6.94
C ILE A 8 -3.31 -2.59 7.63
N ASN A 9 -2.97 -3.75 8.19
CA ASN A 9 -1.64 -4.02 8.73
C ASN A 9 -0.92 -5.00 7.80
N GLY A 10 0.34 -4.73 7.51
CA GLY A 10 1.08 -5.56 6.57
C GLY A 10 2.46 -5.01 6.25
N ILE A 11 3.07 -5.54 5.20
CA ILE A 11 4.42 -5.20 4.76
C ILE A 11 4.34 -4.51 3.41
N ILE A 12 5.07 -3.39 3.25
CA ILE A 12 5.19 -2.73 1.95
C ILE A 12 6.14 -3.51 1.05
N ILE A 13 5.66 -3.87 -0.13
CA ILE A 13 6.43 -4.54 -1.17
C ILE A 13 6.38 -3.74 -2.47
N PRO A 14 7.39 -3.84 -3.35
CA PRO A 14 7.25 -3.37 -4.72
C PRO A 14 6.24 -4.25 -5.47
N SER A 15 5.46 -3.65 -6.38
CA SER A 15 4.49 -4.35 -7.21
C SER A 15 4.75 -4.23 -8.71
N GLU A 16 5.56 -3.25 -9.11
CA GLU A 16 5.91 -3.01 -10.50
C GLU A 16 7.30 -2.39 -10.60
N TRP A 17 8.08 -2.81 -11.59
CA TRP A 17 9.40 -2.29 -11.91
C TRP A 17 9.42 -1.86 -13.37
N ASN A 18 10.19 -0.82 -13.68
CA ASN A 18 10.51 -0.52 -15.08
C ASN A 18 11.69 -1.38 -15.57
N GLU A 19 12.03 -1.24 -16.85
CA GLU A 19 13.13 -1.97 -17.51
C GLU A 19 14.51 -1.71 -16.88
N LYS A 20 14.66 -0.62 -16.12
CA LYS A 20 15.90 -0.26 -15.40
C LYS A 20 15.96 -0.84 -13.98
N GLY A 21 14.92 -1.56 -13.55
CA GLY A 21 14.81 -2.09 -12.19
C GLY A 21 14.34 -1.08 -11.15
N GLU A 22 13.86 0.09 -11.57
CA GLU A 22 13.31 1.11 -10.66
C GLU A 22 11.84 0.81 -10.36
N ILE A 23 11.45 0.96 -9.10
CA ILE A 23 10.10 0.65 -8.62
C ILE A 23 9.12 1.72 -9.13
N GLN A 24 8.11 1.29 -9.88
CA GLN A 24 7.06 2.16 -10.44
C GLN A 24 5.82 2.23 -9.56
N ASN A 25 5.52 1.15 -8.83
CA ASN A 25 4.38 1.05 -7.91
C ASN A 25 4.71 0.13 -6.72
N ILE A 26 3.98 0.32 -5.62
CA ILE A 26 4.08 -0.49 -4.40
C ILE A 26 2.73 -1.09 -4.02
N ALA A 27 2.76 -2.12 -3.19
CA ALA A 27 1.61 -2.77 -2.59
C ALA A 27 1.84 -3.01 -1.10
N ILE A 28 0.75 -3.27 -0.37
CA ILE A 28 0.80 -3.84 0.97
C ILE A 28 0.29 -5.28 0.91
N VAL A 29 1.06 -6.20 1.51
CA VAL A 29 0.63 -7.58 1.75
C VAL A 29 0.31 -7.72 3.23
N THR A 30 -0.89 -8.17 3.54
CA THR A 30 -1.36 -8.40 4.91
C THR A 30 -0.83 -9.73 5.46
N PHE A 31 -0.99 -9.95 6.77
CA PHE A 31 -0.54 -11.18 7.42
C PHE A 31 -1.35 -12.42 7.02
N ASP A 32 -2.57 -12.22 6.51
CA ASP A 32 -3.42 -13.25 5.88
C ASP A 32 -3.21 -13.31 4.36
N GLU A 33 -2.05 -12.85 3.88
CA GLU A 33 -1.57 -12.92 2.48
C GLU A 33 -2.40 -12.14 1.46
N ASP A 34 -3.34 -11.32 1.92
CA ASP A 34 -4.17 -10.48 1.08
C ASP A 34 -3.36 -9.27 0.56
N THR A 35 -3.48 -8.97 -0.74
CA THR A 35 -2.63 -7.95 -1.40
C THR A 35 -3.45 -6.77 -1.88
N PHE A 36 -3.02 -5.56 -1.52
CA PHE A 36 -3.62 -4.30 -1.96
C PHE A 36 -2.59 -3.44 -2.68
N LEU A 37 -2.90 -3.06 -3.92
CA LEU A 37 -2.13 -2.05 -4.63
C LEU A 37 -2.32 -0.69 -3.95
N ILE A 38 -1.25 0.09 -3.83
CA ILE A 38 -1.34 1.43 -3.23
C ILE A 38 -1.57 2.44 -4.36
N SER A 39 -2.67 3.20 -4.28
CA SER A 39 -2.94 4.29 -5.23
C SER A 39 -1.83 5.35 -5.11
N ARG A 40 -1.43 5.94 -6.25
CA ARG A 40 -0.42 7.01 -6.28
C ARG A 40 -0.90 8.24 -5.52
N ASN A 41 -0.23 8.57 -4.42
CA ASN A 41 -0.39 9.82 -3.68
C ASN A 41 0.89 10.19 -2.92
N ASN A 42 0.88 11.29 -2.15
CA ASN A 42 2.05 11.73 -1.41
C ASN A 42 2.53 10.70 -0.36
N HIS A 43 1.61 9.99 0.30
CA HIS A 43 1.97 8.94 1.25
C HIS A 43 2.62 7.73 0.56
N ALA A 44 2.14 7.34 -0.61
CA ALA A 44 2.72 6.26 -1.41
C ALA A 44 4.18 6.55 -1.79
N LYS A 45 4.48 7.81 -2.16
CA LYS A 45 5.87 8.25 -2.44
C LYS A 45 6.77 8.10 -1.21
N THR A 46 6.28 8.43 -0.01
CA THR A 46 7.05 8.23 1.23
C THR A 46 7.27 6.75 1.53
N LEU A 47 6.23 5.92 1.35
CA LEU A 47 6.30 4.48 1.59
C LEU A 47 7.20 3.73 0.59
N MET A 48 7.39 4.25 -0.62
CA MET A 48 8.38 3.70 -1.57
C MET A 48 9.80 3.71 -1.02
N ASN A 49 10.13 4.62 -0.10
CA ASN A 49 11.44 4.65 0.57
C ASN A 49 11.49 3.73 1.81
N SER A 50 10.37 3.09 2.16
CA SER A 50 10.20 2.27 3.38
C SER A 50 9.79 0.84 3.03
N LEU A 51 10.37 0.28 1.98
CA LEU A 51 10.11 -1.09 1.54
C LEU A 51 10.49 -2.10 2.61
N ARG A 52 9.77 -3.23 2.64
CA ARG A 52 9.97 -4.33 3.59
C ARG A 52 9.82 -3.93 5.06
N LYS A 53 9.18 -2.80 5.33
CA LYS A 53 8.79 -2.39 6.69
C LYS A 53 7.35 -2.81 6.95
N THR A 54 7.10 -3.22 8.19
CA THR A 54 5.74 -3.42 8.70
C THR A 54 5.10 -2.05 8.90
N VAL A 55 3.89 -1.88 8.39
CA VAL A 55 3.15 -0.62 8.46
C VAL A 55 1.70 -0.87 8.81
N THR A 56 1.08 0.14 9.39
CA THR A 56 -0.37 0.27 9.48
C THR A 56 -0.81 1.37 8.52
N LEU A 57 -1.64 1.02 7.54
CA LEU A 57 -2.25 1.96 6.60
C LEU A 57 -3.70 2.20 7.00
N SER A 58 -4.16 3.43 6.83
CA SER A 58 -5.56 3.81 6.87
C SER A 58 -5.92 4.47 5.55
N GLY A 59 -7.03 4.07 4.96
CA GLY A 59 -7.39 4.57 3.64
C GLY A 59 -8.74 4.06 3.16
N LYS A 60 -9.09 4.41 1.92
CA LYS A 60 -10.27 3.85 1.26
C LYS A 60 -9.82 2.74 0.33
N VAL A 61 -10.44 1.57 0.48
CA VAL A 61 -10.25 0.45 -0.44
C VAL A 61 -11.28 0.56 -1.56
N SER A 62 -10.83 0.34 -2.78
CA SER A 62 -11.66 0.18 -3.96
C SER A 62 -11.21 -1.05 -4.75
N MET A 63 -12.07 -1.56 -5.62
CA MET A 63 -11.69 -2.55 -6.61
C MET A 63 -11.40 -1.87 -7.94
N LYS A 64 -10.29 -2.26 -8.57
CA LYS A 64 -9.91 -1.85 -9.92
C LYS A 64 -9.73 -3.09 -10.77
N GLY A 65 -10.81 -3.49 -11.46
CA GLY A 65 -10.91 -4.80 -12.09
C GLY A 65 -10.90 -5.89 -11.01
N ILE A 66 -9.98 -6.86 -11.12
CA ILE A 66 -9.81 -7.95 -10.14
C ILE A 66 -8.90 -7.58 -8.97
N ARG A 67 -8.28 -6.40 -8.97
CA ARG A 67 -7.28 -6.01 -7.98
C ARG A 67 -7.90 -5.10 -6.91
N LYS A 68 -7.53 -5.32 -5.65
CA LYS A 68 -7.82 -4.42 -4.54
C LYS A 68 -6.82 -3.27 -4.56
N GLU A 69 -7.31 -2.03 -4.47
CA GLU A 69 -6.48 -0.82 -4.42
C GLU A 69 -6.83 -0.03 -3.15
N ILE A 70 -5.82 0.52 -2.45
CA ILE A 70 -6.00 1.38 -1.29
C ILE A 70 -5.44 2.78 -1.57
N CYS A 71 -6.28 3.79 -1.41
CA CYS A 71 -5.86 5.18 -1.36
C CYS A 71 -5.62 5.60 0.09
N ILE A 72 -4.36 5.84 0.43
CA ILE A 72 -3.91 6.06 1.81
C ILE A 72 -4.26 7.47 2.27
N SER A 73 -4.91 7.59 3.43
CA SER A 73 -5.14 8.85 4.14
C SER A 73 -4.18 9.07 5.30
N LYS A 74 -3.67 8.00 5.92
CA LYS A 74 -2.69 8.02 7.01
C LYS A 74 -1.90 6.72 7.03
N PHE A 75 -0.65 6.77 7.48
CA PHE A 75 0.13 5.56 7.75
C PHE A 75 0.98 5.72 9.01
N GLN A 76 1.42 4.59 9.54
CA GLN A 76 2.44 4.48 10.58
C GLN A 76 3.42 3.38 10.18
N ILE A 77 4.71 3.68 10.22
CA ILE A 77 5.77 2.70 10.03
C ILE A 77 6.14 2.14 11.40
N HIS A 78 6.23 0.82 11.51
CA HIS A 78 6.71 0.15 12.70
C HIS A 78 8.18 -0.18 12.50
N GLU A 79 9.04 0.47 13.28
CA GLU A 79 10.44 0.09 13.37
C GLU A 79 10.57 -1.17 14.25
N PRO A 80 11.56 -2.04 13.98
CA PRO A 80 11.88 -3.18 14.84
C PRO A 80 12.39 -2.74 16.21
#